data_AF-A8V3Y0-F1
#
_entry.id   AF-A8V3Y0-F1
#
_cell.length_a   1.000
_cell.length_b   1.000
_cell.length_c   1.000
_cell.angle_alpha   90.00
_cell.angle_beta   90.00
_cell.angle_gamma   90.00
#
_symmetry.space_group_name_H-M   'P 1'
#
loop_
_entity.id
_entity.type
_entity.pdbx_description
1 polymer ?
#
loop_
_entity_poly.entity_id
_entity_poly.type
_entity_poly.pdbx_seq_one_letter_code
_entity_poly.pdbx_strand_id
1 'polypeptide(L)' 'LDATAKNEQDGYFRGWPEDVFCDKRIIENLRDKNIIDVDDNFLHKFQIIDFND' A
#
# COMPACT_ATOMS: atom_id res chain seq x y z
N LEU A 1 -19.65 -7.76 -6.60
CA LEU A 1 -18.38 -7.03 -6.46
C LEU A 1 -17.65 -7.24 -7.77
N ASP A 2 -17.78 -6.29 -8.70
CA ASP A 2 -17.22 -6.42 -10.05
C ASP A 2 -15.87 -5.71 -10.09
N ALA A 3 -14.80 -6.49 -10.23
CA ALA A 3 -13.41 -6.05 -10.18
C ALA A 3 -12.76 -6.13 -11.58
N THR A 4 -13.50 -5.71 -12.61
CA THR A 4 -12.98 -5.64 -13.99
C THR A 4 -12.37 -4.26 -14.27
N ALA A 5 -11.26 -4.25 -15.01
CA ALA A 5 -10.55 -3.03 -15.37
C ALA A 5 -11.45 -2.11 -16.22
N LYS A 6 -11.69 -0.89 -15.71
CA LYS A 6 -12.48 0.14 -16.39
C LYS A 6 -11.68 0.73 -17.55
N ASN A 7 -12.30 0.81 -18.73
CA ASN A 7 -11.69 1.35 -19.96
C ASN A 7 -12.24 2.76 -20.27
N GLU A 8 -11.61 3.49 -21.21
CA GLU A 8 -12.01 4.86 -21.62
C GLU A 8 -13.48 4.98 -22.07
N GLN A 9 -14.11 3.89 -22.51
CA GLN A 9 -15.53 3.86 -22.89
C GLN A 9 -16.49 4.00 -21.70
N ASP A 10 -16.03 3.82 -20.45
CA ASP A 10 -16.78 4.05 -19.21
C ASP A 10 -16.70 5.53 -18.73
N GLY A 11 -16.04 6.44 -19.46
CA GLY A 11 -15.87 7.84 -19.07
C GLY A 11 -14.88 8.05 -17.90
N TYR A 12 -14.07 7.03 -17.60
CA TYR A 12 -13.09 7.03 -16.52
C TYR A 12 -11.74 7.54 -17.03
N PHE A 13 -11.57 8.87 -17.10
CA PHE A 13 -10.31 9.52 -17.52
C PHE A 13 -9.25 9.59 -16.42
N ARG A 14 -9.53 9.03 -15.24
CA ARG A 14 -8.64 9.09 -14.09
C ARG A 14 -7.77 7.84 -14.10
N GLY A 15 -6.47 8.03 -14.33
CA GLY A 15 -5.49 6.97 -14.12
C GLY A 15 -5.61 6.41 -12.70
N TRP A 16 -5.34 5.12 -12.56
CA TRP A 16 -5.20 4.52 -11.23
C TRP A 16 -4.13 5.30 -10.45
N PRO A 17 -4.38 5.63 -9.17
CA PRO A 17 -3.35 6.24 -8.35
C PRO A 17 -2.15 5.32 -8.29
N GLU A 18 -0.96 5.90 -8.35
CA GLU A 18 0.29 5.15 -8.16
C GLU A 18 0.29 4.49 -6.77
N ASP A 19 0.94 3.34 -6.67
CA ASP A 19 1.10 2.66 -5.38
C ASP A 19 1.80 3.58 -4.38
N VAL A 20 1.20 3.72 -3.20
CA VAL A 20 1.74 4.57 -2.14
C VAL A 20 2.46 3.68 -1.13
N PHE A 21 3.79 3.75 -1.11
CA PHE A 21 4.58 3.10 -0.08
C PHE A 21 4.46 3.87 1.24
N CYS A 22 4.31 3.14 2.34
CA CYS A 22 4.40 3.71 3.68
C CYS A 22 5.87 3.90 4.06
N ASP A 23 6.16 5.02 4.72
CA ASP A 23 7.49 5.29 5.24
C ASP A 23 7.80 4.34 6.41
N LYS A 24 8.97 3.69 6.37
CA LYS A 24 9.39 2.73 7.40
C LYS A 24 9.37 3.35 8.81
N ARG A 25 9.66 4.66 8.94
CA ARG A 25 9.66 5.36 10.24
C ARG A 25 8.26 5.44 10.85
N ILE A 26 7.22 5.48 10.02
CA ILE A 26 5.82 5.52 10.48
C ILE A 26 5.42 4.14 11.01
N ILE A 27 5.80 3.06 10.30
CA ILE A 27 5.56 1.69 10.76
C ILE A 27 6.23 1.42 12.11
N GLU A 28 7.48 1.83 12.28
CA GLU A 28 8.19 1.70 13.54
C GLU A 28 7.51 2.51 14.67
N ASN A 29 7.07 3.74 14.38
CA ASN A 29 6.34 4.55 15.37
C ASN A 29 5.01 3.90 15.81
N LEU A 30 4.32 3.24 14.89
CA LEU A 30 3.06 2.53 15.18
C LEU A 30 3.31 1.25 15.97
N ARG A 31 4.41 0.54 15.71
CA ARG A 31 4.88 -0.62 16.51
C ARG A 31 5.28 -0.21 17.93
N ASP A 32 6.05 0.87 18.08
CA ASP A 32 6.43 1.44 19.37
C ASP A 32 5.22 1.82 20.22
N LYS A 33 4.17 2.34 19.57
CA LYS A 33 2.89 2.67 20.21
C LYS A 33 1.99 1.47 20.44
N ASN A 34 2.41 0.26 20.05
CA ASN A 34 1.64 -0.98 20.16
C ASN A 34 0.26 -0.90 19.46
N ILE A 35 0.16 -0.10 18.39
CA ILE A 35 -1.08 0.09 17.62
C ILE A 35 -1.25 -1.00 16.57
N ILE A 36 -0.12 -1.47 16.02
CA ILE A 36 -0.08 -2.50 14.98
C ILE A 36 0.81 -3.66 15.44
N ASP A 37 0.36 -4.87 15.19
CA ASP A 37 1.13 -6.10 15.36
C ASP A 37 1.39 -6.68 13.97
N VAL A 38 2.51 -6.27 13.36
CA VAL A 38 2.90 -6.67 12.01
C VAL A 38 4.36 -7.06 11.99
N ASP A 39 4.66 -8.22 11.42
CA ASP A 39 6.02 -8.71 11.19
C ASP A 39 6.63 -8.17 9.90
N ASP A 40 7.96 -8.17 9.81
CA ASP A 40 8.69 -7.77 8.61
C ASP A 40 8.34 -8.67 7.40
N ASN A 41 7.97 -9.92 7.64
CA ASN A 41 7.45 -10.82 6.59
C ASN A 41 6.10 -10.34 6.03
N PHE A 42 5.24 -9.80 6.90
CA PHE A 42 3.98 -9.19 6.46
C PHE A 42 4.24 -7.96 5.60
N LEU A 43 5.12 -7.06 6.05
CA LEU A 43 5.51 -5.87 5.31
C LEU A 43 6.09 -6.20 3.92
N HIS A 44 6.89 -7.26 3.84
CA HIS A 44 7.47 -7.74 2.59
C HIS A 44 6.41 -8.36 1.66
N LYS A 45 5.57 -9.25 2.19
CA LYS A 45 4.54 -9.95 1.41
C LYS A 45 3.55 -8.99 0.75
N PHE A 46 3.24 -7.89 1.42
CA PHE A 46 2.28 -6.89 0.95
C PHE A 46 2.95 -5.64 0.37
N GLN A 47 4.29 -5.62 0.26
CA GLN A 47 5.06 -4.50 -0.29
C GLN A 47 4.65 -3.14 0.31
N ILE A 48 4.40 -3.12 1.63
CA ILE A 48 3.87 -1.93 2.34
C ILE A 48 4.93 -0.84 2.44
N ILE A 49 6.19 -1.23 2.52
CA ILE A 49 7.34 -0.32 2.56
C ILE A 49 8.18 -0.51 1.29
N ASP A 50 8.83 0.55 0.84
CA ASP A 50 9.83 0.43 -0.22
C ASP A 50 11.10 -0.24 0.35
N PHE A 51 11.65 -1.19 -0.40
CA PHE A 51 12.82 -1.98 0.00
C PHE A 51 14.07 -1.67 -0.85
N ASN A 52 14.03 -0.65 -1.70
CA ASN A 52 15.11 -0.30 -2.62
C ASN A 52 16.00 0.86 -2.11
N ASP A 53 15.87 1.28 -0.85
CA ASP A 53 16.68 2.35 -0.23
C ASP A 53 18.00 1.85 0.41
#